data_AF-A0A2E7W0X3-F1
#
_entry.id   AF-A0A2E7W0X3-F1
#
_cell.length_a   1.000
_cell.length_b   1.000
_cell.length_c   1.000
_cell.angle_alpha   90.00
_cell.angle_beta   90.00
_cell.angle_gamma   90.00
#
_symmetry.space_group_name_H-M   'P 1'
#
loop_
_entity.id
_entity.type
_entity.pdbx_description
1 polymer ?
#
loop_
_entity_poly.entity_id
_entity_poly.type
_entity_poly.pdbx_seq_one_letter_code
_entity_poly.pdbx_strand_id
1 'polypeptide(L)'
;MNEDSPIGKVLHQQIKLPIFPVYYDLFFCDDMWMAPSVISDRYPGVHLDIAPHTTSMTSLIKHPLKGTGIAAIFVVNEETKVKDSLVFEASNITWLILEELGIDITLDNNKIFSYILEEINREISSTYENFKNLPSEPDDPENNDLDDLNGL
;
A
#
# COMPACT_ATOMS: atom_id res chain seq x y z
N MET A 1 -31.85 4.84 3.56
CA MET A 1 -30.63 4.01 3.53
C MET A 1 -29.51 4.98 3.76
N ASN A 2 -28.92 4.97 4.95
CA ASN A 2 -27.82 5.85 5.29
C ASN A 2 -26.56 5.20 4.74
N GLU A 3 -26.02 5.77 3.66
CA GLU A 3 -24.72 5.41 3.08
C GLU A 3 -23.66 6.41 3.58
N ASP A 4 -23.53 6.53 4.90
CA ASP A 4 -22.37 7.20 5.48
C ASP A 4 -21.39 6.12 5.91
N SER A 5 -20.77 5.47 4.91
CA SER A 5 -19.55 4.69 5.16
C SER A 5 -18.45 5.69 5.53
N PRO A 6 -17.74 5.52 6.66
CA PRO A 6 -16.63 6.38 6.99
C PRO A 6 -15.63 6.40 5.84
N ILE A 7 -15.20 7.58 5.42
CA ILE A 7 -14.21 7.71 4.34
C ILE A 7 -12.89 7.18 4.89
N GLY A 8 -12.55 5.94 4.53
CA GLY A 8 -11.30 5.32 4.95
C GLY A 8 -10.08 6.11 4.48
N LYS A 9 -8.98 5.96 5.19
CA LYS A 9 -7.70 6.59 4.86
C LYS A 9 -7.04 5.85 3.72
N VAL A 10 -6.50 6.63 2.79
CA VAL A 10 -5.64 6.13 1.72
C VAL A 10 -4.40 7.01 1.60
N LEU A 11 -3.23 6.40 1.45
CA LEU A 11 -2.00 7.05 1.03
C LEU A 11 -1.44 6.35 -0.20
N HIS A 12 -1.15 7.14 -1.24
CA HIS A 12 -0.40 6.71 -2.41
C HIS A 12 0.93 7.45 -2.46
N GLN A 13 2.02 6.71 -2.69
CA GLN A 13 3.34 7.28 -2.93
C GLN A 13 4.05 6.53 -4.05
N GLN A 14 4.50 7.25 -5.08
CA GLN A 14 5.40 6.70 -6.08
C GLN A 14 6.85 6.91 -5.64
N ILE A 15 7.62 5.82 -5.60
CA ILE A 15 9.01 5.80 -5.21
C ILE A 15 9.88 5.56 -6.43
N LYS A 16 11.02 6.25 -6.50
CA LYS A 16 12.08 6.01 -7.47
C LYS A 16 13.28 5.41 -6.73
N LEU A 17 13.80 4.28 -7.21
CA LEU A 17 15.07 3.78 -6.69
C LEU A 17 16.23 4.74 -7.05
N PRO A 18 17.13 5.08 -6.12
CA PRO A 18 18.15 6.10 -6.39
C PRO A 18 19.13 5.74 -7.51
N ILE A 19 19.56 4.48 -7.58
CA ILE A 19 20.58 4.01 -8.54
C ILE A 19 19.95 3.41 -9.80
N PHE A 20 18.73 2.89 -9.70
CA PHE A 20 18.05 2.18 -10.79
C PHE A 20 16.98 3.06 -11.42
N PRO A 21 16.79 3.03 -12.75
CA PRO A 21 15.74 3.78 -13.42
C PRO A 21 14.36 3.11 -13.24
N VAL A 22 14.06 2.64 -12.02
CA VAL A 22 12.87 1.87 -11.69
C VAL A 22 12.02 2.66 -10.69
N TYR A 23 10.72 2.66 -10.97
CA TYR A 23 9.70 3.27 -10.12
C TYR A 23 8.74 2.19 -9.66
N TYR A 24 8.23 2.33 -8.44
CA TYR A 24 7.16 1.49 -7.92
C TYR A 24 6.19 2.35 -7.12
N ASP A 25 4.93 1.98 -7.13
CA ASP A 25 3.85 2.68 -6.46
C ASP A 25 3.47 1.91 -5.19
N LEU A 26 3.41 2.62 -4.07
CA LEU A 26 2.96 2.10 -2.77
C LEU A 26 1.58 2.66 -2.46
N PHE A 27 0.67 1.78 -2.05
CA PHE A 27 -0.68 2.11 -1.61
C PHE A 27 -0.90 1.58 -0.20
N PHE A 28 -1.24 2.46 0.73
CA PHE A 28 -1.71 2.10 2.06
C PHE A 28 -3.17 2.51 2.17
N CYS A 29 -4.00 1.61 2.67
CA CYS A 29 -5.42 1.85 2.91
C CYS A 29 -5.84 1.20 4.24
N ASP A 30 -6.76 1.78 4.98
CA ASP A 30 -7.35 1.13 6.16
C ASP A 30 -8.57 0.27 5.81
N ASP A 31 -9.19 0.55 4.66
CA ASP A 31 -10.27 -0.24 4.08
C ASP A 31 -9.88 -0.89 2.74
N MET A 32 -10.03 -2.21 2.67
CA MET A 32 -9.80 -3.04 1.49
C MET A 32 -10.74 -2.67 0.32
N TRP A 33 -11.94 -2.16 0.60
CA TRP A 33 -12.89 -1.75 -0.44
C TRP A 33 -12.44 -0.49 -1.20
N MET A 34 -11.53 0.30 -0.61
CA MET A 34 -11.00 1.51 -1.25
C MET A 34 -9.81 1.23 -2.16
N ALA A 35 -9.08 0.13 -1.94
CA ALA A 35 -7.90 -0.18 -2.75
C ALA A 35 -8.20 -0.27 -4.26
N PRO A 36 -9.28 -0.95 -4.72
CA PRO A 36 -9.60 -1.03 -6.14
C PRO A 36 -9.88 0.32 -6.81
N SER A 37 -10.56 1.25 -6.14
CA SER A 37 -10.90 2.56 -6.74
C SER A 37 -9.65 3.41 -6.93
N VAL A 38 -8.81 3.50 -5.89
CA VAL A 38 -7.55 4.27 -5.90
C VAL A 38 -6.59 3.75 -6.97
N ILE A 39 -6.53 2.43 -7.14
CA ILE A 39 -5.66 1.80 -8.13
C ILE A 39 -6.21 1.98 -9.54
N SER A 40 -7.52 1.91 -9.73
CA SER A 40 -8.16 2.16 -11.02
C SER A 40 -7.94 3.61 -11.50
N ASP A 41 -7.93 4.57 -10.57
CA ASP A 41 -7.63 5.97 -10.88
C ASP A 41 -6.18 6.15 -11.35
N ARG A 42 -5.24 5.43 -10.73
CA ARG A 42 -3.81 5.49 -11.10
C ARG A 42 -3.48 4.69 -12.36
N TYR A 43 -4.14 3.54 -12.53
CA TYR A 43 -3.94 2.61 -13.64
C TYR A 43 -5.29 2.31 -14.33
N PRO A 44 -5.75 3.22 -15.22
CA PRO A 44 -7.03 3.05 -15.90
C PRO A 44 -7.13 1.71 -16.63
N GLY A 45 -8.19 0.96 -16.36
CA GLY A 45 -8.45 -0.36 -16.93
C GLY A 45 -7.81 -1.54 -16.20
N VAL A 46 -7.09 -1.31 -15.09
CA VAL A 46 -6.69 -2.37 -14.17
C VAL A 46 -7.88 -2.68 -13.26
N HIS A 47 -8.32 -3.94 -13.27
CA HIS A 47 -9.28 -4.45 -12.31
C HIS A 47 -8.54 -5.22 -11.22
N LEU A 48 -8.76 -4.82 -9.98
CA LEU A 48 -8.17 -5.44 -8.82
C LEU A 48 -9.20 -6.33 -8.13
N ASP A 49 -8.87 -7.60 -7.96
CA ASP A 49 -9.64 -8.54 -7.16
C ASP A 49 -8.77 -8.94 -5.96
N ILE A 50 -9.18 -8.51 -4.76
CA ILE A 50 -8.47 -8.81 -3.52
C ILE A 50 -9.28 -9.86 -2.77
N ALA A 51 -8.65 -11.01 -2.49
CA ALA A 51 -9.29 -12.04 -1.70
C ALA A 51 -9.64 -11.52 -0.30
N PRO A 52 -10.79 -11.92 0.27
CA PRO A 52 -11.10 -11.63 1.67
C PRO A 52 -9.92 -12.05 2.56
N HIS A 53 -9.54 -11.20 3.50
CA HIS A 53 -8.42 -11.37 4.44
C HIS A 53 -6.99 -11.13 3.90
N THR A 54 -6.82 -10.73 2.63
CA THR A 54 -5.50 -10.30 2.15
C THR A 54 -5.09 -9.00 2.82
N THR A 55 -3.95 -9.00 3.53
CA THR A 55 -3.41 -7.83 4.23
C THR A 55 -2.44 -7.03 3.38
N SER A 56 -1.85 -7.65 2.37
CA SER A 56 -0.96 -6.99 1.42
C SER A 56 -0.87 -7.75 0.11
N MET A 57 -0.49 -7.04 -0.95
CA MET A 57 -0.26 -7.63 -2.27
C MET A 57 0.71 -6.76 -3.07
N THR A 58 1.69 -7.40 -3.72
CA THR A 58 2.50 -6.78 -4.79
C THR A 58 2.09 -7.35 -6.15
N SER A 59 2.05 -6.50 -7.18
CA SER A 59 1.70 -6.89 -8.54
C SER A 59 2.50 -6.14 -9.60
N LEU A 60 2.76 -6.83 -10.71
CA LEU A 60 3.26 -6.23 -11.94
C LEU A 60 2.09 -5.80 -12.83
N ILE A 61 2.09 -4.54 -13.23
CA ILE A 61 1.10 -3.96 -14.13
C ILE A 61 1.77 -3.70 -15.48
N LYS A 62 1.43 -4.49 -16.50
CA LYS A 62 2.02 -4.37 -17.84
C LYS A 62 1.11 -3.56 -18.76
N HIS A 63 1.63 -2.46 -19.30
CA HIS A 63 0.92 -1.63 -20.29
C HIS A 63 1.69 -1.60 -21.62
N PRO A 64 1.03 -1.86 -22.76
CA PRO A 64 1.70 -2.03 -24.06
C PRO A 64 2.48 -0.80 -24.53
N LEU A 65 2.09 0.41 -24.09
CA LEU A 65 2.74 1.66 -24.47
C LEU A 65 3.52 2.36 -23.34
N LYS A 66 3.26 1.98 -22.09
CA LYS A 66 3.80 2.69 -20.90
C LYS A 66 4.83 1.85 -20.13
N GLY A 67 5.03 0.61 -20.55
CA GLY A 67 5.95 -0.33 -19.92
C GLY A 67 5.33 -1.06 -18.74
N THR A 68 6.21 -1.57 -17.87
CA THR A 68 5.84 -2.29 -16.65
C THR A 68 5.85 -1.32 -15.45
N GLY A 69 4.79 -1.32 -14.67
CA GLY A 69 4.73 -0.72 -13.34
C GLY A 69 4.74 -1.81 -12.27
N ILE A 70 5.28 -1.50 -11.09
CA ILE A 70 5.16 -2.34 -9.90
C ILE A 70 4.28 -1.58 -8.91
N ALA A 71 3.24 -2.22 -8.41
CA ALA A 71 2.36 -1.67 -7.40
C ALA A 71 2.32 -2.60 -6.19
N ALA A 72 2.47 -2.05 -4.99
CA ALA A 72 2.28 -2.78 -3.75
C ALA A 72 1.22 -2.11 -2.88
N ILE A 73 0.37 -2.93 -2.30
CA ILE A 73 -0.85 -2.53 -1.61
C ILE A 73 -0.81 -3.11 -0.22
N PHE A 74 -1.14 -2.30 0.78
CA PHE A 74 -1.17 -2.66 2.18
C PHE A 74 -2.51 -2.25 2.78
N VAL A 75 -3.22 -3.21 3.34
CA VAL A 75 -4.43 -3.00 4.12
C VAL A 75 -4.03 -2.94 5.59
N VAL A 76 -4.25 -1.79 6.23
CA VAL A 76 -3.83 -1.47 7.59
C VAL A 76 -5.06 -1.34 8.47
N ASN A 77 -5.42 -2.40 9.17
CA ASN A 77 -6.46 -2.40 10.19
C ASN A 77 -5.92 -2.86 11.56
N GLU A 78 -6.73 -2.75 12.61
CA GLU A 78 -6.30 -3.09 13.98
C GLU A 78 -5.83 -4.55 14.15
N GLU A 79 -6.29 -5.46 13.29
CA GLU A 79 -5.95 -6.89 13.34
C GLU A 79 -4.70 -7.24 12.52
N THR A 80 -4.24 -6.34 11.65
CA THR A 80 -3.15 -6.63 10.72
C THR A 80 -1.76 -6.57 11.38
N LYS A 81 -0.97 -7.63 11.15
CA LYS A 81 0.48 -7.62 11.44
C LYS A 81 1.24 -6.89 10.34
N VAL A 82 1.00 -5.58 10.21
CA VAL A 82 1.51 -4.77 9.09
C VAL A 82 3.01 -4.91 8.91
N LYS A 83 3.79 -4.96 10.01
CA LYS A 83 5.26 -5.10 9.94
C LYS A 83 5.71 -6.34 9.17
N ASP A 84 5.03 -7.47 9.35
CA ASP A 84 5.37 -8.71 8.64
C ASP A 84 5.03 -8.57 7.15
N SER A 85 3.89 -7.94 6.84
CA SER A 85 3.51 -7.56 5.47
C SER A 85 4.53 -6.61 4.82
N LEU A 86 5.05 -5.61 5.55
CA LEU A 86 6.04 -4.68 5.01
C LEU A 86 7.31 -5.43 4.54
N VAL A 87 7.82 -6.33 5.39
CA VAL A 87 9.02 -7.12 5.08
C VAL A 87 8.77 -8.10 3.93
N PHE A 88 7.60 -8.74 3.92
CA PHE A 88 7.21 -9.67 2.88
C PHE A 88 7.10 -8.98 1.52
N GLU A 89 6.35 -7.87 1.44
CA GLU A 89 6.20 -7.15 0.18
C GLU A 89 7.48 -6.42 -0.24
N ALA A 90 8.31 -5.94 0.70
CA ALA A 90 9.64 -5.41 0.34
C ALA A 90 10.47 -6.45 -0.41
N SER A 91 10.40 -7.71 0.02
CA SER A 91 11.06 -8.82 -0.66
C SER A 91 10.46 -9.06 -2.04
N ASN A 92 9.12 -9.09 -2.17
CA ASN A 92 8.44 -9.27 -3.46
C ASN A 92 8.79 -8.17 -4.47
N ILE A 93 8.72 -6.90 -4.06
CA ILE A 93 9.09 -5.77 -4.92
C ILE A 93 10.56 -5.89 -5.34
N THR A 94 11.47 -6.23 -4.42
CA THR A 94 12.89 -6.43 -4.74
C THR A 94 13.07 -7.48 -5.83
N TRP A 95 12.41 -8.62 -5.69
CA TRP A 95 12.47 -9.71 -6.67
C TRP A 95 11.95 -9.27 -8.04
N LEU A 96 10.80 -8.60 -8.09
CA LEU A 96 10.22 -8.10 -9.34
C LEU A 96 11.11 -7.06 -10.01
N ILE A 97 11.74 -6.18 -9.24
CA ILE A 97 12.69 -5.19 -9.78
C ILE A 97 13.91 -5.88 -10.39
N LEU A 98 14.46 -6.88 -9.72
CA LEU A 98 15.60 -7.64 -10.26
C LEU A 98 15.24 -8.39 -11.54
N GLU A 99 14.04 -8.99 -11.59
CA GLU A 99 13.52 -9.66 -12.78
C GLU A 99 13.37 -8.68 -13.96
N GLU A 100 12.76 -7.52 -13.74
CA GLU A 100 12.57 -6.51 -14.80
C GLU A 100 13.91 -5.89 -15.25
N LEU A 101 14.91 -5.85 -14.37
CA LEU A 101 16.27 -5.42 -14.72
C LEU A 101 17.12 -6.52 -15.38
N GLY A 102 16.63 -7.77 -15.41
CA GLY A 102 17.38 -8.93 -15.90
C GLY A 102 18.63 -9.24 -15.06
N ILE A 103 18.55 -9.03 -13.75
CA ILE A 103 19.65 -9.27 -12.81
C ILE A 103 19.40 -10.56 -12.04
N ASP A 104 20.15 -11.62 -12.38
CA ASP A 104 20.15 -12.86 -11.61
C ASP A 104 20.94 -12.70 -10.30
N ILE A 105 20.41 -13.22 -9.20
CA ILE A 105 21.12 -13.19 -7.92
C ILE A 105 22.19 -14.28 -7.89
N THR A 106 23.43 -13.85 -7.71
CA THR A 106 24.63 -14.67 -7.56
C THR A 106 25.39 -14.23 -6.31
N LEU A 107 26.40 -15.00 -5.89
CA LEU A 107 27.24 -14.60 -4.76
C LEU A 107 27.98 -13.27 -5.01
N ASP A 108 28.37 -13.02 -6.26
CA ASP A 108 29.16 -11.84 -6.63
C ASP A 108 28.34 -10.54 -6.64
N ASN A 109 27.03 -10.64 -6.86
CA ASN A 109 26.13 -9.48 -6.94
C ASN A 109 25.04 -9.43 -5.85
N ASN A 110 25.15 -10.27 -4.81
CA ASN A 110 24.24 -10.27 -3.64
C ASN A 110 24.09 -8.87 -3.02
N LYS A 111 25.13 -8.04 -3.12
CA LYS A 111 25.12 -6.67 -2.59
C LYS A 111 24.09 -5.79 -3.30
N ILE A 112 23.81 -6.07 -4.57
CA ILE A 112 22.75 -5.38 -5.33
C ILE A 112 21.38 -5.73 -4.76
N PHE A 113 21.10 -7.02 -4.55
CA PHE A 113 19.87 -7.47 -3.89
C PHE A 113 19.72 -6.83 -2.51
N SER A 114 20.76 -6.90 -1.68
CA SER A 114 20.75 -6.35 -0.32
C SER A 114 20.48 -4.84 -0.33
N TYR A 115 21.12 -4.10 -1.24
CA TYR A 115 20.91 -2.67 -1.41
C TYR A 115 19.47 -2.37 -1.82
N ILE A 116 18.95 -3.01 -2.86
CA ILE A 116 17.58 -2.76 -3.34
C ILE A 116 16.57 -3.08 -2.23
N LEU A 117 16.74 -4.20 -1.53
CA LEU A 117 15.86 -4.59 -0.42
C LEU A 117 15.90 -3.59 0.74
N GLU A 118 17.08 -3.12 1.13
CA GLU A 118 17.25 -2.12 2.19
C GLU A 118 16.55 -0.81 1.83
N GLU A 119 16.75 -0.32 0.60
CA GLU A 119 16.11 0.89 0.10
C GLU A 119 14.59 0.75 0.10
N ILE A 120 14.05 -0.34 -0.46
CA ILE A 120 12.61 -0.58 -0.52
C ILE A 120 12.02 -0.66 0.90
N ASN A 121 12.66 -1.40 1.80
CA ASN A 121 12.16 -1.56 3.16
C ASN A 121 12.14 -0.22 3.91
N ARG A 122 13.17 0.62 3.71
CA ARG A 122 13.21 1.97 4.29
C ARG A 122 12.08 2.84 3.76
N GLU A 123 11.84 2.87 2.46
CA GLU A 123 10.80 3.69 1.84
C GLU A 123 9.39 3.21 2.20
N ILE A 124 9.15 1.89 2.22
CA ILE A 124 7.88 1.31 2.67
C ILE A 124 7.62 1.65 4.13
N SER A 125 8.62 1.48 4.99
CA SER A 125 8.50 1.82 6.41
C SER A 125 8.22 3.30 6.61
N SER A 126 8.93 4.18 5.91
CA SER A 126 8.68 5.62 5.98
C SER A 126 7.27 6.00 5.48
N THR A 127 6.82 5.37 4.39
CA THR A 127 5.47 5.61 3.83
C THR A 127 4.38 5.14 4.79
N TYR A 128 4.58 3.98 5.45
CA TYR A 128 3.69 3.49 6.49
C TYR A 128 3.61 4.43 7.70
N GLU A 129 4.75 4.96 8.18
CA GLU A 129 4.75 5.94 9.27
C GLU A 129 3.99 7.22 8.86
N ASN A 130 4.14 7.68 7.62
CA ASN A 130 3.37 8.81 7.09
C ASN A 130 1.87 8.50 7.05
N PHE A 131 1.48 7.30 6.62
CA PHE A 131 0.08 6.85 6.60
C PHE A 131 -0.54 6.89 8.01
N LYS A 132 0.15 6.37 9.02
CA LYS A 132 -0.34 6.39 10.41
C LYS A 132 -0.57 7.81 10.96
N ASN A 133 0.21 8.77 10.47
CA ASN A 133 0.11 10.18 10.89
C ASN A 133 -0.98 10.95 10.11
N LEU A 134 -1.66 10.32 9.15
CA LEU A 134 -2.82 10.94 8.52
C LEU A 134 -3.95 11.09 9.54
N PRO A 135 -4.65 12.24 9.56
CA PRO A 135 -5.79 12.45 10.46
C PRO A 135 -6.85 11.38 10.21
N SER A 136 -7.35 10.75 11.28
CA SER A 136 -8.64 10.05 11.23
C SER A 136 -9.72 11.10 11.11
N GLU A 137 -10.76 10.85 10.30
CA GLU A 137 -11.96 11.67 10.42
C GLU A 137 -12.41 11.62 11.89
N PRO A 138 -12.82 12.76 12.48
CA PRO A 138 -13.31 12.76 13.85
C PRO A 138 -14.53 11.86 13.94
N ASP A 139 -14.55 10.98 14.96
CA ASP A 139 -15.79 10.31 15.36
C ASP A 139 -16.85 11.40 15.59
N ASP A 140 -17.97 11.29 14.88
CA ASP A 140 -19.06 12.25 14.93
C ASP A 140 -19.53 12.42 16.39
N PRO A 141 -19.33 13.59 17.04
CA PRO A 141 -19.67 13.76 18.45
C PRO A 141 -21.19 13.88 18.67
N GLU A 142 -22.02 13.84 17.63
CA GLU A 142 -23.46 14.12 17.70
C GLU A 142 -24.33 13.03 18.37
N ASN A 143 -23.76 11.98 18.96
CA ASN A 143 -24.56 10.92 19.59
C ASN A 143 -24.49 10.84 21.13
N ASN A 144 -23.92 11.84 21.82
CA ASN A 144 -23.78 11.82 23.30
C ASN A 144 -24.73 12.72 24.10
N ASP A 145 -25.69 13.42 23.48
CA ASP A 145 -26.54 14.40 24.18
C ASP A 145 -28.05 14.05 24.22
N LEU A 146 -28.43 12.76 24.24
CA LEU A 146 -29.84 12.36 24.30
C LEU A 146 -30.30 11.58 25.55
N ASP A 147 -29.44 11.32 26.52
CA ASP A 147 -29.82 10.56 27.74
C ASP A 147 -30.15 11.40 28.99
N ASP A 148 -29.98 12.74 28.96
CA ASP A 148 -30.23 13.60 30.14
C ASP A 148 -31.62 14.28 30.16
N LEU A 149 -32.58 13.85 29.32
CA LEU A 149 -33.91 14.47 29.22
C LEU A 149 -35.10 13.52 29.45
N ASN A 150 -34.95 12.54 30.35
CA ASN A 150 -36.06 11.73 30.88
C ASN A 150 -36.09 11.70 32.44
N GLY A 151 -35.85 12.85 33.07
CA GLY A 151 -35.86 13.00 34.52
C GLY A 151 -36.58 14.27 35.00
N LEU A 152 -37.83 14.48 34.58
CA LEU A 152 -38.78 15.42 35.20
C LEU A 152 -40.13 14.76 35.41
#